data_AF-A0A1Y3EXW8-F1
#
_entry.id   AF-A0A1Y3EXW8-F1
#
_cell.length_a   1.000
_cell.length_b   1.000
_cell.length_c   1.000
_cell.angle_alpha   90.00
_cell.angle_beta   90.00
_cell.angle_gamma   90.00
#
_symmetry.space_group_name_H-M   'P 1'
#
loop_
_entity.id
_entity.type
_entity.pdbx_description
1 polymer ?
#
loop_
_entity_poly.entity_id
_entity_poly.type
_entity_poly.pdbx_seq_one_letter_code
_entity_poly.pdbx_strand_id
1 'polypeptide(L)'
;MQNGDQNQRSPVFLQWLDCIHYLLHEYPCSFEFNEIYLVKLAQHAYSGLFGTFLCNSIAERRQLTIPQRSFSVWDYLNVSNGQFRNFLV
;
A
#
# COMPACT_ATOMS: atom_id res chain seq x y z
N MET A 1 12.76 -5.43 19.56
CA MET A 1 11.37 -5.91 19.55
C MET A 1 10.51 -4.74 20.03
N GLN A 2 9.95 -3.94 19.11
CA GLN A 2 9.11 -2.81 19.52
C GLN A 2 7.75 -3.37 19.96
N ASN A 3 7.55 -3.50 21.27
CA ASN A 3 6.21 -3.51 21.86
C ASN A 3 5.65 -2.08 21.73
N GLY A 4 5.28 -1.68 20.52
CA GLY A 4 4.41 -0.52 20.35
C GLY A 4 3.06 -0.87 20.95
N ASP A 5 2.58 -0.05 21.88
CA ASP A 5 1.26 -0.18 22.51
C ASP A 5 0.24 -0.67 21.50
N GLN A 6 -0.33 -1.86 21.72
CA GLN A 6 -1.36 -2.40 20.83
C GLN A 6 -2.53 -1.41 20.69
N ASN A 7 -2.72 -0.56 21.70
CA ASN A 7 -3.69 0.52 21.75
C ASN A 7 -3.45 1.65 20.73
N GLN A 8 -2.28 1.74 20.10
CA GLN A 8 -1.97 2.69 19.03
C GLN A 8 -2.19 2.10 17.63
N ARG A 9 -2.48 0.80 17.52
CA ARG A 9 -2.75 0.16 16.23
C ARG A 9 -4.22 0.34 15.88
N SER A 10 -4.47 1.05 14.78
CA SER A 10 -5.80 1.17 14.21
C SER A 10 -5.76 0.83 12.72
N PRO A 11 -6.73 0.07 12.17
CA PRO A 11 -6.75 -0.36 10.77
C PRO A 11 -7.21 0.77 9.82
N VAL A 12 -6.81 2.02 10.07
CA VAL A 12 -7.26 3.20 9.29
C VAL A 12 -6.94 3.03 7.81
N PHE A 13 -5.74 2.52 7.50
CA PHE A 13 -5.34 2.29 6.11
C PHE A 13 -6.17 1.18 5.45
N LEU A 14 -6.50 0.10 6.18
CA LEU A 14 -7.36 -0.96 5.66
C LEU A 14 -8.79 -0.46 5.43
N GLN A 15 -9.34 0.33 6.36
CA GLN A 15 -10.66 0.96 6.18
C GLN A 15 -10.69 1.86 4.93
N TRP A 16 -9.63 2.61 4.68
CA TRP A 16 -9.51 3.41 3.46
C TRP A 16 -9.46 2.53 2.20
N LEU A 17 -8.74 1.41 2.24
CA LEU A 17 -8.72 0.45 1.13
C LEU A 17 -10.09 -0.20 0.89
N ASP A 18 -10.82 -0.55 1.96
CA ASP A 18 -12.17 -1.10 1.86
C ASP A 18 -13.11 -0.10 1.16
N CYS A 19 -13.05 1.18 1.53
CA CYS A 19 -13.81 2.24 0.85
C CYS A 19 -13.48 2.33 -0.64
N ILE A 20 -12.20 2.19 -1.04
CA ILE A 20 -11.81 2.20 -2.45
C ILE A 20 -12.30 0.94 -3.16
N HIS A 21 -12.26 -0.22 -2.51
CA HIS A 21 -12.80 -1.46 -3.06
C HIS A 21 -14.30 -1.32 -3.36
N TYR A 22 -15.07 -0.72 -2.46
CA TYR A 22 -16.48 -0.41 -2.73
C TYR A 22 -16.67 0.51 -3.94
N LEU A 23 -15.85 1.57 -4.07
CA LEU A 23 -15.90 2.48 -5.21
C LEU A 23 -15.51 1.79 -6.52
N LEU A 24 -14.54 0.87 -6.48
CA LEU A 24 -14.11 0.10 -7.64
C LEU A 24 -15.22 -0.84 -8.12
N HIS A 25 -15.98 -1.42 -7.20
CA HIS A 25 -17.12 -2.28 -7.53
C HIS A 25 -18.31 -1.48 -8.11
N GLU A 26 -18.60 -0.30 -7.56
CA GLU A 26 -19.68 0.57 -8.05
C GLU A 26 -19.33 1.23 -9.40
N TYR A 27 -18.06 1.57 -9.61
CA TYR A 27 -17.56 2.27 -10.80
C TYR A 27 -16.40 1.52 -11.47
N PRO A 28 -16.66 0.34 -12.06
CA PRO A 28 -15.61 -0.53 -12.60
C PRO A 28 -14.86 0.09 -13.79
N CYS A 29 -15.37 1.12 -14.45
CA CYS A 29 -14.71 1.78 -15.58
C CYS A 29 -14.04 3.12 -15.21
N SER A 30 -14.09 3.54 -13.94
CA SER A 30 -13.52 4.83 -13.50
C SER A 30 -12.10 4.71 -12.94
N PHE A 31 -11.63 3.48 -12.69
CA PHE A 31 -10.33 3.22 -12.09
C PHE A 31 -9.47 2.36 -13.01
N GLU A 32 -8.23 2.80 -13.22
CA GLU A 32 -7.23 2.07 -14.03
C GLU A 32 -6.71 0.80 -13.34
N PHE A 33 -6.78 0.72 -12.00
CA PHE A 33 -6.30 -0.41 -11.22
C PHE A 33 -7.44 -1.37 -10.83
N ASN A 34 -7.11 -2.64 -10.63
CA ASN A 34 -8.07 -3.67 -10.23
C ASN A 34 -8.01 -4.01 -8.72
N GLU A 35 -8.88 -4.91 -8.27
CA GLU A 35 -8.97 -5.33 -6.87
C GLU A 35 -7.66 -5.96 -6.35
N ILE A 36 -6.94 -6.69 -7.21
CA ILE A 36 -5.68 -7.35 -6.85
C ILE A 36 -4.63 -6.30 -6.43
N TYR A 37 -4.65 -5.11 -7.04
CA TYR A 37 -3.81 -4.00 -6.64
C TYR A 37 -4.04 -3.62 -5.16
N LEU A 38 -5.30 -3.49 -4.74
CA LEU A 38 -5.65 -3.12 -3.35
C LEU A 38 -5.22 -4.20 -2.36
N VAL A 39 -5.44 -5.48 -2.69
CA VAL A 39 -5.03 -6.61 -1.84
C VAL A 39 -3.50 -6.65 -1.69
N LYS A 40 -2.75 -6.47 -2.78
CA LYS A 40 -1.29 -6.44 -2.72
C LYS A 40 -0.75 -5.23 -1.98
N LEU A 41 -1.40 -4.08 -2.12
CA LEU A 41 -1.06 -2.88 -1.38
C LEU A 41 -1.26 -3.08 0.14
N ALA A 42 -2.39 -3.66 0.55
CA ALA A 42 -2.64 -4.03 1.95
C ALA A 42 -1.57 -5.02 2.47
N GLN A 43 -1.31 -6.09 1.71
CA GLN A 43 -0.33 -7.11 2.10
C GLN A 43 1.06 -6.49 2.34
N HIS A 44 1.50 -5.62 1.44
CA HIS A 44 2.82 -5.00 1.50
C HIS A 44 2.93 -3.82 2.47
N ALA A 45 1.80 -3.24 2.91
CA ALA A 45 1.78 -2.27 4.00
C ALA A 45 2.14 -2.91 5.36
N TYR A 46 1.76 -4.17 5.57
CA TYR A 46 2.03 -4.88 6.83
C TYR A 46 3.18 -5.89 6.76
N SER A 47 3.63 -6.28 5.55
CA SER A 47 4.70 -7.29 5.42
C SER A 47 6.09 -6.79 5.83
N GLY A 48 6.31 -5.47 5.88
CA GLY A 48 7.62 -4.87 6.15
C GLY A 48 8.67 -5.13 5.06
N LEU A 49 8.24 -5.66 3.90
CA LEU A 49 9.12 -6.02 2.79
C LEU A 49 9.62 -4.78 2.04
N PHE A 50 8.79 -3.74 1.97
CA PHE A 50 9.09 -2.48 1.30
C PHE A 50 9.21 -1.36 2.31
N GLY A 51 10.10 -0.40 2.05
CA GLY A 51 10.27 0.76 2.91
C GLY A 51 9.17 1.80 2.78
N THR A 52 8.26 1.63 1.82
CA THR A 52 7.22 2.62 1.50
C THR A 52 6.27 2.91 2.66
N PHE A 53 6.03 1.95 3.53
CA PHE A 53 5.16 2.10 4.71
C PHE A 53 5.92 2.00 6.04
N LEU A 54 7.26 1.98 6.00
CA LEU A 54 8.07 2.03 7.22
C LEU A 54 8.18 3.46 7.75
N CYS A 55 8.31 3.57 9.07
CA CYS A 55 8.40 4.81 9.85
C CYS A 55 7.07 5.59 9.96
N ASN A 56 6.98 6.44 10.99
CA ASN A 56 5.79 7.25 11.25
C ASN A 56 5.89 8.67 10.68
N SER A 57 7.08 9.08 10.20
CA SER A 57 7.29 10.40 9.61
C SER A 57 8.34 10.40 8.49
N ILE A 58 8.27 11.39 7.62
CA ILE A 58 9.27 11.62 6.57
C ILE A 58 10.64 11.92 7.20
N ALA A 59 10.67 12.62 8.34
CA ALA A 59 11.91 12.94 9.05
C ALA A 59 12.63 11.67 9.52
N GLU A 60 11.91 10.75 10.17
CA GLU A 60 12.43 9.45 10.58
C GLU A 60 12.90 8.62 9.38
N ARG A 61 12.13 8.62 8.29
CA ARG A 61 12.49 7.92 7.05
C ARG A 61 13.80 8.42 6.44
N ARG A 62 14.05 9.74 6.49
CA ARG A 62 15.31 10.36 6.03
C ARG A 62 16.48 10.02 6.94
N GLN A 63 16.28 10.09 8.26
CA GLN A 63 17.32 9.74 9.24
C GLN A 63 17.77 8.28 9.10
N LEU A 64 16.81 7.37 8.93
CA LEU A 64 17.09 5.94 8.75
C LEU A 64 17.52 5.57 7.33
N THR A 65 17.59 6.54 6.40
CA THR A 65 18.07 6.33 5.03
C THR A 65 17.29 5.20 4.32
N ILE A 66 16.00 5.08 4.65
CA ILE A 66 15.11 4.00 4.17
C ILE A 66 15.06 3.95 2.64
N PRO A 67 14.94 5.08 1.89
CA PRO A 67 14.86 5.03 0.43
C PRO A 67 16.08 4.39 -0.24
N GLN A 68 17.26 4.43 0.37
CA GLN A 68 18.47 3.80 -0.16
C GLN A 68 18.66 2.36 0.34
N ARG A 69 17.95 1.96 1.40
CA ARG A 69 18.10 0.66 2.08
C ARG A 69 16.96 -0.30 1.81
N SER A 70 15.94 0.14 1.09
CA SER A 70 14.73 -0.65 0.84
C SER A 70 14.16 -0.34 -0.54
N PHE A 71 13.36 -1.26 -1.05
CA PHE A 71 12.63 -1.08 -2.30
C PHE A 71 11.31 -0.36 -2.07
N SER A 72 10.82 0.31 -3.12
CA SER A 72 9.49 0.90 -3.13
C SER A 72 8.44 -0.13 -3.54
N VAL A 73 7.35 -0.22 -2.77
CA VAL A 73 6.16 -1.00 -3.17
C VAL A 73 5.59 -0.48 -4.49
N TRP A 74 5.76 0.82 -4.78
CA TRP A 74 5.29 1.41 -6.02
C TRP A 74 6.05 0.85 -7.22
N ASP A 75 7.36 0.62 -7.11
CA ASP A 75 8.12 -0.01 -8.21
C ASP A 75 7.63 -1.44 -8.46
N TYR A 76 7.33 -2.19 -7.39
CA TYR A 76 6.74 -3.52 -7.51
C TYR A 76 5.34 -3.50 -8.17
N LEU A 77 4.51 -2.52 -7.81
CA LEU A 77 3.17 -2.37 -8.36
C LEU A 77 3.16 -1.73 -9.77
N ASN A 78 4.21 -0.98 -10.14
CA ASN A 78 4.25 -0.13 -11.34
C ASN A 78 5.02 -0.72 -12.53
N VAL A 79 5.79 -1.79 -12.38
CA VAL A 79 6.53 -2.34 -13.53
C VAL A 79 5.58 -3.11 -14.45
N SER A 80 4.98 -2.42 -15.43
CA SER A 80 4.44 -3.02 -16.66
C SER A 80 3.30 -4.04 -16.48
N ASN A 81 2.73 -4.15 -15.27
CA ASN A 81 1.85 -5.25 -14.92
C ASN A 81 0.43 -5.01 -15.44
N GLY A 82 0.11 -5.61 -16.59
CA GLY A 82 -1.28 -5.82 -17.01
C GLY A 82 -2.09 -6.54 -15.94
N GLN A 83 -1.45 -7.30 -15.04
CA GLN A 83 -2.10 -8.00 -13.93
C GLN A 83 -2.78 -7.08 -12.91
N PHE A 84 -2.34 -5.84 -12.74
CA PHE A 84 -2.96 -4.88 -11.80
C PHE A 84 -3.83 -3.84 -12.49
N ARG A 85 -3.88 -3.90 -13.82
CA ARG A 85 -4.71 -3.02 -14.63
C ARG A 85 -6.12 -3.56 -14.70
N ASN A 86 -7.08 -2.65 -14.70
CA ASN A 86 -8.45 -2.94 -14.99
C ASN A 86 -8.63 -3.00 -16.51
N PHE A 87 -9.06 -4.15 -17.03
CA PHE A 87 -9.27 -4.38 -18.46
C PHE A 87 -10.64 -3.90 -18.96
N LEU A 88 -11.47 -3.36 -18.05
CA LEU A 88 -12.78 -2.78 -18.39
C LEU A 88 -12.69 -1.29 -18.77
N VAL A 89 -11.48 -0.72 -18.77
CA VAL A 89 -11.16 0.67 -19.19
C VAL A 89 -10.47 0.66 -20.54
#